data_AF-A0A968YI05-F1
#
_entry.id   AF-A0A968YI05-F1
#
_cell.length_a   1.000
_cell.length_b   1.000
_cell.length_c   1.000
_cell.angle_alpha   90.00
_cell.angle_beta   90.00
_cell.angle_gamma   90.00
#
_symmetry.space_group_name_H-M   'P 1'
#
loop_
_entity.id
_entity.type
_entity.pdbx_description
1 polymer ?
#
loop_
_entity_poly.entity_id
_entity_poly.type
_entity_poly.pdbx_seq_one_letter_code
_entity_poly.pdbx_strand_id
1 'polypeptide(L)'
;MHSLKRLSIASTALIALGMITATVSPILISAPVSSQVTAPTTTPGTNFPDVAADYWAQPFIQALAARNVITGFPDGTYRPNQPVTRAEFAAMIQKAFNQNRVRQLSPGGFKDVPSGFWAASAITQAYETGFLSGYPGNLFLPNEQIPKVQAIVALTSGLGLTASTDATNTLGTYYTDANAIPSYAVNNVATATQANLVVNYPNVSVLNPLVPLTRAEAAAHLYQALVRLGQVQPLPNNVAAASYIVGRTTASTPTNTDIVSVAASSSSFTTLTSLLKTAGLADILQQPGPYTVFAPTNEAFAALPQETLQRLQQPENREILIKILRYHVVSGDFNADKLVAGNLKTVEGLPLNVKVNGGSNQIAVNNASVIQPNIEASNGVIHAINQVLIPSDVSLKTQNGGDDITPGRATRGVSSYIGVGGNIGLGGDSALAEGNFAAFSKIGLTRNISVRPSAVFGDDPIVLVPISFDLSQRGSGQGFNIAPYIGAGVAIETSDDADVAFLLSGGVDVPLGRRFTLTGSVNAAFLDDTDVGLMLGIGYNF
;
A
#
# COMPACT_ATOMS: atom_id res chain seq x y z
N MET A 1 44.18 -75.21 29.67
CA MET A 1 42.98 -75.97 29.23
C MET A 1 41.90 -74.93 28.98
N HIS A 2 41.44 -74.56 27.77
CA HIS A 2 41.32 -75.23 26.46
C HIS A 2 41.84 -74.24 25.37
N SER A 3 42.48 -74.58 24.24
CA SER A 3 42.41 -75.72 23.31
C SER A 3 41.41 -75.54 22.14
N LEU A 4 41.95 -75.05 21.01
CA LEU A 4 41.71 -75.43 19.58
C LEU A 4 40.48 -74.84 18.85
N LYS A 5 40.48 -74.52 17.53
CA LYS A 5 41.33 -74.79 16.32
C LYS A 5 41.33 -73.53 15.38
N ARG A 6 42.43 -73.15 14.68
CA ARG A 6 42.84 -73.41 13.23
C ARG A 6 41.81 -72.94 12.16
N LEU A 7 42.12 -72.44 10.94
CA LEU A 7 43.29 -72.40 10.00
C LEU A 7 43.48 -70.94 9.42
N SER A 8 44.59 -70.43 8.85
CA SER A 8 45.45 -70.82 7.67
C SER A 8 44.70 -70.73 6.31
N ILE A 9 45.22 -70.23 5.16
CA ILE A 9 46.57 -70.02 4.54
C ILE A 9 46.56 -68.72 3.66
N ALA A 10 47.46 -67.72 3.79
CA ALA A 10 48.74 -67.40 3.08
C ALA A 10 48.73 -66.93 1.58
N SER A 11 49.65 -65.98 1.30
CA SER A 11 50.38 -65.66 0.03
C SER A 11 49.70 -64.75 -1.01
N THR A 12 50.37 -63.86 -1.78
CA THR A 12 51.80 -63.63 -2.14
C THR A 12 51.97 -62.15 -2.58
N ALA A 13 53.03 -61.41 -2.20
CA ALA A 13 54.16 -60.91 -3.04
C ALA A 13 53.81 -60.03 -4.29
N LEU A 14 54.62 -59.08 -4.81
CA LEU A 14 56.09 -58.93 -4.79
C LEU A 14 56.56 -57.52 -5.30
N ILE A 15 57.69 -56.96 -4.77
CA ILE A 15 58.69 -56.01 -5.38
C ILE A 15 58.19 -54.67 -6.01
N ALA A 16 58.56 -53.46 -5.53
CA ALA A 16 59.87 -52.71 -5.52
C ALA A 16 60.24 -52.06 -6.90
N LEU A 17 61.11 -51.05 -7.08
CA LEU A 17 62.09 -50.31 -6.25
C LEU A 17 62.45 -48.96 -6.95
N GLY A 18 63.05 -47.98 -6.24
CA GLY A 18 63.85 -46.88 -6.84
C GLY A 18 63.41 -45.46 -6.43
N MET A 19 64.03 -44.70 -5.52
CA MET A 19 65.44 -44.27 -5.29
C MET A 19 65.72 -42.83 -5.79
N ILE A 20 65.70 -41.86 -4.85
CA ILE A 20 66.62 -40.71 -4.59
C ILE A 20 67.32 -39.98 -5.79
N THR A 21 67.59 -38.65 -5.81
CA THR A 21 67.77 -37.59 -4.78
C THR A 21 67.41 -36.19 -5.32
N ALA A 22 67.00 -35.24 -4.45
CA ALA A 22 67.27 -33.81 -4.61
C ALA A 22 67.27 -33.07 -3.26
N THR A 23 67.93 -31.91 -3.19
CA THR A 23 68.31 -31.18 -1.96
C THR A 23 67.20 -30.34 -1.33
N VAL A 24 67.40 -30.01 -0.05
CA VAL A 24 66.46 -29.31 0.84
C VAL A 24 66.15 -27.88 0.39
N SER A 25 64.86 -27.55 0.34
CA SER A 25 64.31 -26.18 0.40
C SER A 25 63.43 -26.06 1.65
N PRO A 26 63.28 -24.87 2.26
CA PRO A 26 62.68 -24.74 3.59
C PRO A 26 61.20 -25.15 3.63
N ILE A 27 60.84 -25.84 4.70
CA ILE A 27 59.47 -26.28 4.98
C ILE A 27 58.61 -25.06 5.32
N LEU A 28 57.74 -24.66 4.39
CA LEU A 28 56.51 -23.97 4.76
C LEU A 28 55.55 -25.03 5.31
N ILE A 29 55.08 -24.83 6.54
CA ILE A 29 54.05 -25.68 7.15
C ILE A 29 52.72 -25.36 6.46
N SER A 30 52.43 -26.08 5.37
CA SER A 30 51.08 -26.13 4.84
C SER A 30 50.19 -26.86 5.84
N ALA A 31 49.18 -26.16 6.36
CA ALA A 31 48.10 -26.81 7.10
C ALA A 31 47.47 -27.90 6.20
N PRO A 32 47.07 -29.05 6.75
CA PRO A 32 46.53 -30.15 5.95
C PRO A 32 45.32 -29.67 5.17
N VAL A 33 45.30 -30.00 3.87
CA VAL A 33 44.17 -29.78 2.98
C VAL A 33 42.99 -30.56 3.52
N SER A 34 42.11 -29.90 4.27
CA SER A 34 40.77 -30.41 4.50
C SER A 34 40.10 -30.51 3.15
N SER A 35 39.66 -31.72 2.79
CA SER A 35 39.02 -31.99 1.51
C SER A 35 37.87 -31.01 1.31
N GLN A 36 37.98 -30.15 0.29
CA GLN A 36 36.82 -29.39 -0.16
C GLN A 36 35.80 -30.40 -0.66
N VAL A 37 34.76 -30.61 0.15
CA VAL A 37 33.53 -31.24 -0.30
C VAL A 37 33.12 -30.50 -1.56
N THR A 38 33.04 -31.23 -2.68
CA THR A 38 32.48 -30.72 -3.92
C THR A 38 31.05 -30.30 -3.62
N ALA A 39 30.83 -29.01 -3.43
CA ALA A 39 29.49 -28.46 -3.32
C ALA A 39 28.73 -28.87 -4.59
N PRO A 40 27.50 -29.41 -4.48
CA PRO A 40 26.74 -29.77 -5.66
C PRO A 40 26.56 -28.53 -6.52
N THR A 41 26.80 -28.65 -7.83
CA THR A 41 26.55 -27.61 -8.81
C THR A 41 25.08 -27.23 -8.79
N THR A 42 24.74 -26.22 -8.01
CA THR A 42 23.39 -25.64 -7.95
C THR A 42 23.10 -25.00 -9.30
N THR A 43 22.07 -25.52 -9.98
CA THR A 43 21.40 -24.83 -11.09
C THR A 43 21.17 -23.36 -10.71
N PRO A 44 21.40 -22.38 -11.61
CA PRO A 44 21.22 -20.97 -11.28
C PRO A 44 19.83 -20.72 -10.69
N GLY A 45 19.80 -20.26 -9.43
CA GLY A 45 18.56 -19.99 -8.72
C GLY A 45 17.75 -18.95 -9.46
N THR A 46 16.60 -19.34 -10.01
CA THR A 46 15.65 -18.41 -10.64
C THR A 46 14.87 -17.60 -9.61
N ASN A 47 14.94 -17.99 -8.33
CA ASN A 47 14.35 -17.32 -7.18
C ASN A 47 15.49 -16.77 -6.29
N PHE A 48 15.44 -15.48 -5.96
CA PHE A 48 16.50 -14.78 -5.23
C PHE A 48 16.04 -14.42 -3.81
N PRO A 49 16.78 -14.76 -2.73
CA PRO A 49 16.32 -14.56 -1.35
C PRO A 49 16.02 -13.10 -0.97
N ASP A 50 16.65 -12.15 -1.65
CA ASP A 50 16.52 -10.70 -1.45
C ASP A 50 15.55 -10.03 -2.45
N VAL A 51 14.78 -10.83 -3.20
CA VAL A 51 13.68 -10.37 -4.05
C VAL A 51 12.40 -11.05 -3.57
N ALA A 52 11.66 -10.38 -2.69
CA ALA A 52 10.39 -10.89 -2.17
C ALA A 52 9.36 -11.12 -3.29
N ALA A 53 8.40 -12.04 -3.06
CA ALA A 53 7.41 -12.42 -4.06
C ALA A 53 6.48 -11.26 -4.48
N ASP A 54 6.31 -10.27 -3.61
CA ASP A 54 5.56 -9.02 -3.80
C ASP A 54 6.44 -7.83 -4.22
N TYR A 55 7.75 -8.02 -4.37
CA TYR A 55 8.67 -6.96 -4.81
C TYR A 55 8.33 -6.51 -6.22
N TRP A 56 8.24 -5.19 -6.43
CA TRP A 56 7.69 -4.58 -7.65
C TRP A 56 8.31 -5.08 -8.97
N ALA A 57 9.60 -5.42 -8.97
CA ALA A 57 10.31 -5.91 -10.16
C ALA A 57 10.45 -7.44 -10.21
N GLN A 58 9.93 -8.18 -9.23
CA GLN A 58 10.05 -9.64 -9.14
C GLN A 58 9.70 -10.35 -10.47
N PRO A 59 8.57 -10.05 -11.16
CA PRO A 59 8.24 -10.79 -12.39
C PRO A 59 9.19 -10.47 -13.56
N PHE A 60 9.73 -9.25 -13.63
CA PHE A 60 10.77 -8.90 -14.62
C PHE A 60 12.06 -9.68 -14.33
N ILE A 61 12.50 -9.67 -13.07
CA ILE A 61 13.73 -10.33 -12.60
C ILE A 61 13.63 -11.84 -12.83
N GLN A 62 12.56 -12.48 -12.35
CA GLN A 62 12.29 -13.91 -12.50
C GLN A 62 12.35 -14.36 -13.97
N ALA A 63 11.69 -13.61 -14.85
CA ALA A 63 11.57 -13.96 -16.26
C ALA A 63 12.88 -13.76 -17.06
N LEU A 64 13.72 -12.80 -16.68
CA LEU A 64 15.05 -12.62 -17.27
C LEU A 64 16.08 -13.61 -16.70
N ALA A 65 16.01 -13.94 -15.41
CA ALA A 65 16.86 -14.95 -14.78
C ALA A 65 16.60 -16.35 -15.34
N ALA A 66 15.32 -16.72 -15.55
CA ALA A 66 14.93 -17.96 -16.22
C ALA A 66 15.43 -18.06 -17.68
N ARG A 67 15.86 -16.95 -18.29
CA ARG A 67 16.44 -16.87 -19.63
C ARG A 67 17.96 -16.67 -19.63
N ASN A 68 18.60 -16.72 -18.45
CA ASN A 68 20.03 -16.41 -18.24
C ASN A 68 20.48 -15.00 -18.69
N VAL A 69 19.54 -14.09 -18.95
CA VAL A 69 19.81 -12.70 -19.38
C VAL A 69 20.47 -11.91 -18.24
N ILE A 70 19.97 -12.11 -17.03
CA ILE A 70 20.54 -11.59 -15.79
C ILE A 70 20.94 -12.75 -14.88
N THR A 71 21.91 -12.50 -14.00
CA THR A 71 22.39 -13.46 -12.99
C THR A 71 22.55 -12.78 -11.65
N GLY A 72 22.32 -13.53 -10.57
CA GLY A 72 22.65 -13.11 -9.21
C GLY A 72 24.15 -13.13 -8.92
N PHE A 73 24.50 -12.82 -7.68
CA PHE A 73 25.84 -12.87 -7.13
C PHE A 73 26.17 -14.28 -6.60
N PRO A 74 27.45 -14.61 -6.34
CA PRO A 74 27.85 -15.93 -5.83
C PRO A 74 27.25 -16.34 -4.48
N ASP A 75 26.72 -15.38 -3.72
CA ASP A 75 25.99 -15.59 -2.46
C ASP A 75 24.50 -15.93 -2.67
N GLY A 76 24.04 -16.02 -3.91
CA GLY A 76 22.65 -16.29 -4.28
C GLY A 76 21.74 -15.05 -4.31
N THR A 77 22.23 -13.85 -3.99
CA THR A 77 21.43 -12.60 -4.00
C THR A 77 21.32 -12.00 -5.41
N TYR A 78 20.28 -11.19 -5.66
CA TYR A 78 20.16 -10.39 -6.88
C TYR A 78 20.61 -8.93 -6.70
N ARG A 79 20.48 -8.39 -5.50
CA ARG A 79 20.73 -7.00 -5.08
C ARG A 79 19.95 -5.99 -5.91
N PRO A 80 18.60 -6.02 -5.89
CA PRO A 80 17.75 -5.26 -6.81
C PRO A 80 17.97 -3.74 -6.77
N ASN A 81 18.27 -3.19 -5.59
CA ASN A 81 18.47 -1.74 -5.40
C ASN A 81 19.92 -1.27 -5.68
N GLN A 82 20.85 -2.17 -6.00
CA GLN A 82 22.24 -1.79 -6.29
C GLN A 82 22.31 -1.06 -7.65
N PRO A 83 23.02 0.08 -7.76
CA PRO A 83 23.28 0.74 -9.04
C PRO A 83 24.09 -0.14 -10.01
N VAL A 84 23.82 0.00 -11.30
CA VAL A 84 24.48 -0.75 -12.38
C VAL A 84 25.58 0.08 -13.03
N THR A 85 26.77 -0.50 -13.22
CA THR A 85 27.85 0.12 -14.01
C THR A 85 27.61 0.02 -15.51
N ARG A 86 28.22 0.92 -16.29
CA ARG A 86 28.13 0.90 -17.76
C ARG A 86 28.63 -0.43 -18.36
N ALA A 87 29.64 -1.05 -17.76
CA ALA A 87 30.11 -2.39 -18.14
C ALA A 87 29.10 -3.50 -17.82
N GLU A 88 28.48 -3.49 -16.64
CA GLU A 88 27.43 -4.46 -16.28
C GLU A 88 26.20 -4.33 -17.18
N PHE A 89 25.78 -3.09 -17.50
CA PHE A 89 24.67 -2.87 -18.43
C PHE A 89 24.99 -3.36 -19.85
N ALA A 90 26.24 -3.18 -20.32
CA ALA A 90 26.70 -3.77 -21.58
C ALA A 90 26.64 -5.31 -21.56
N ALA A 91 27.02 -5.95 -20.45
CA ALA A 91 26.91 -7.40 -20.28
C ALA A 91 25.45 -7.89 -20.27
N MET A 92 24.52 -7.13 -19.67
CA MET A 92 23.10 -7.43 -19.76
C MET A 92 22.56 -7.28 -21.19
N ILE A 93 22.97 -6.23 -21.93
CA ILE A 93 22.63 -6.02 -23.35
C ILE A 93 23.12 -7.19 -24.20
N GLN A 94 24.39 -7.61 -24.06
CA GLN A 94 24.97 -8.74 -24.80
C GLN A 94 24.17 -10.04 -24.59
N LYS A 95 23.70 -10.28 -23.37
CA LYS A 95 22.90 -11.48 -23.04
C LYS A 95 21.43 -11.36 -23.47
N ALA A 96 20.88 -10.15 -23.49
CA ALA A 96 19.49 -9.91 -23.87
C ALA A 96 19.30 -9.94 -25.39
N PHE A 97 20.19 -9.31 -26.16
CA PHE A 97 19.95 -8.99 -27.56
C PHE A 97 21.03 -9.53 -28.50
N ASN A 98 20.58 -10.24 -29.53
CA ASN A 98 21.39 -10.61 -30.68
C ASN A 98 21.00 -9.72 -31.88
N GLN A 99 21.56 -8.50 -31.91
CA GLN A 99 21.32 -7.53 -32.98
C GLN A 99 22.46 -7.52 -34.01
N ASN A 100 22.15 -7.10 -35.23
CA ASN A 100 23.15 -6.93 -36.29
C ASN A 100 24.14 -5.81 -35.96
N ARG A 101 25.40 -5.98 -36.38
CA ARG A 101 26.43 -4.95 -36.29
C ARG A 101 26.06 -3.76 -37.19
N VAL A 102 25.96 -2.56 -36.61
CA VAL A 102 25.70 -1.29 -37.32
C VAL A 102 26.95 -0.41 -37.45
N ARG A 103 28.00 -0.67 -36.66
CA ARG A 103 29.31 -0.01 -36.74
C ARG A 103 30.41 -0.94 -36.23
N GLN A 104 31.67 -0.69 -36.58
CA GLN A 104 32.81 -1.47 -36.11
C GLN A 104 33.66 -0.65 -35.13
N LEU A 105 34.11 -1.27 -34.03
CA LEU A 105 35.06 -0.64 -33.11
C LEU A 105 36.47 -0.67 -33.73
N SER A 106 37.22 0.43 -33.59
CA SER A 106 38.60 0.48 -34.10
C SER A 106 39.48 -0.60 -33.43
N PRO A 107 40.50 -1.16 -34.10
CA PRO A 107 41.30 -2.28 -33.56
C PRO A 107 41.98 -2.02 -32.21
N GLY A 108 42.18 -0.75 -31.82
CA GLY A 108 42.72 -0.36 -30.51
C GLY A 108 41.70 -0.33 -29.36
N GLY A 109 40.42 -0.63 -29.61
CA GLY A 109 39.36 -0.61 -28.58
C GLY A 109 39.10 0.78 -28.00
N PHE A 110 38.55 0.82 -26.77
CA PHE A 110 38.49 2.02 -25.94
C PHE A 110 39.72 2.07 -25.03
N LYS A 111 40.28 3.26 -24.78
CA LYS A 111 41.55 3.42 -24.05
C LYS A 111 41.49 2.94 -22.59
N ASP A 112 40.31 2.95 -22.00
CA ASP A 112 40.01 2.59 -20.61
C ASP A 112 39.37 1.20 -20.48
N VAL A 113 39.34 0.41 -21.56
CA VAL A 113 38.86 -0.98 -21.57
C VAL A 113 39.99 -1.90 -22.05
N PRO A 114 40.84 -2.40 -21.13
CA PRO A 114 41.86 -3.38 -21.47
C PRO A 114 41.27 -4.65 -22.11
N SER A 115 42.03 -5.30 -23.00
CA SER A 115 41.57 -6.52 -23.71
C SER A 115 41.19 -7.68 -22.78
N GLY A 116 41.81 -7.77 -21.61
CA GLY A 116 41.48 -8.74 -20.56
C GLY A 116 40.39 -8.29 -19.57
N PHE A 117 39.75 -7.13 -19.78
CA PHE A 117 38.66 -6.68 -18.92
C PHE A 117 37.44 -7.60 -19.10
N TRP A 118 36.82 -8.03 -17.98
CA TRP A 118 35.81 -9.08 -17.98
C TRP A 118 34.60 -8.81 -18.91
N ALA A 119 34.24 -7.53 -19.09
CA ALA A 119 33.16 -7.10 -19.97
C ALA A 119 33.64 -6.60 -21.34
N ALA A 120 34.91 -6.74 -21.72
CA ALA A 120 35.45 -6.18 -22.97
C ALA A 120 34.63 -6.63 -24.20
N SER A 121 34.32 -7.93 -24.31
CA SER A 121 33.45 -8.47 -25.38
C SER A 121 32.06 -7.84 -25.37
N ALA A 122 31.43 -7.72 -24.20
CA ALA A 122 30.11 -7.13 -24.05
C ALA A 122 30.09 -5.64 -24.43
N ILE A 123 31.13 -4.90 -24.05
CA ILE A 123 31.32 -3.48 -24.39
C ILE A 123 31.50 -3.32 -25.90
N THR A 124 32.34 -4.14 -26.54
CA THR A 124 32.48 -4.16 -27.99
C THR A 124 31.16 -4.47 -28.67
N GLN A 125 30.45 -5.52 -28.27
CA GLN A 125 29.17 -5.89 -28.87
C GLN A 125 28.11 -4.80 -28.69
N ALA A 126 27.92 -4.28 -27.47
CA ALA A 126 26.96 -3.20 -27.20
C ALA A 126 27.31 -1.90 -27.94
N TYR A 127 28.60 -1.64 -28.20
CA TYR A 127 29.01 -0.55 -29.08
C TYR A 127 28.64 -0.83 -30.53
N GLU A 128 29.08 -1.96 -31.07
CA GLU A 128 28.99 -2.30 -32.48
C GLU A 128 27.56 -2.56 -32.96
N THR A 129 26.66 -2.96 -32.06
CA THR A 129 25.21 -3.10 -32.30
C THR A 129 24.41 -1.81 -32.03
N GLY A 130 25.08 -0.71 -31.68
CA GLY A 130 24.45 0.61 -31.55
C GLY A 130 23.75 0.90 -30.22
N PHE A 131 23.75 -0.02 -29.25
CA PHE A 131 23.18 0.22 -27.93
C PHE A 131 23.98 1.27 -27.14
N LEU A 132 25.28 1.10 -26.94
CA LEU A 132 26.09 1.99 -26.09
C LEU A 132 27.14 2.73 -26.89
N SER A 133 27.28 4.04 -26.68
CA SER A 133 28.37 4.83 -27.27
C SER A 133 29.44 5.17 -26.22
N GLY A 134 30.67 5.35 -26.69
CA GLY A 134 31.77 5.91 -25.90
C GLY A 134 31.70 7.44 -25.81
N TYR A 135 32.59 8.00 -25.01
CA TYR A 135 32.77 9.42 -24.77
C TYR A 135 33.93 10.00 -25.58
N PRO A 136 34.02 11.34 -25.70
CA PRO A 136 35.18 12.02 -26.28
C PRO A 136 36.50 11.52 -25.69
N GLY A 137 37.55 11.50 -26.50
CA GLY A 137 38.87 10.96 -26.12
C GLY A 137 39.04 9.45 -26.32
N ASN A 138 38.01 8.76 -26.83
CA ASN A 138 37.94 7.30 -27.01
C ASN A 138 37.89 6.52 -25.69
N LEU A 139 36.97 6.94 -24.80
CA LEU A 139 36.71 6.34 -23.49
C LEU A 139 35.34 5.66 -23.48
N PHE A 140 35.16 4.63 -22.64
CA PHE A 140 33.86 3.99 -22.41
C PHE A 140 33.30 4.25 -21.01
N LEU A 141 34.17 4.53 -20.03
CA LEU A 141 33.91 4.70 -18.60
C LEU A 141 33.22 3.45 -17.99
N PRO A 142 33.87 2.26 -18.05
CA PRO A 142 33.23 0.98 -17.73
C PRO A 142 32.73 0.87 -16.30
N ASN A 143 33.42 1.48 -15.34
CA ASN A 143 33.14 1.38 -13.91
C ASN A 143 32.18 2.49 -13.40
N GLU A 144 31.81 3.46 -14.24
CA GLU A 144 30.83 4.48 -13.86
C GLU A 144 29.43 3.89 -13.83
N GLN A 145 28.62 4.34 -12.88
CA GLN A 145 27.21 3.96 -12.79
C GLN A 145 26.43 4.61 -13.95
N ILE A 146 25.63 3.84 -14.68
CA ILE A 146 24.88 4.38 -15.83
C ILE A 146 23.66 5.17 -15.34
N PRO A 147 23.50 6.45 -15.71
CA PRO A 147 22.27 7.19 -15.43
C PRO A 147 21.09 6.57 -16.17
N LYS A 148 19.91 6.54 -15.53
CA LYS A 148 18.69 5.95 -16.08
C LYS A 148 18.35 6.44 -17.49
N VAL A 149 18.53 7.73 -17.76
CA VAL A 149 18.31 8.30 -19.10
C VAL A 149 19.25 7.72 -20.16
N GLN A 150 20.52 7.46 -19.82
CA GLN A 150 21.48 6.89 -20.78
C GLN A 150 21.14 5.43 -21.12
N ALA A 151 20.62 4.66 -20.15
CA ALA A 151 20.15 3.30 -20.41
C ALA A 151 18.91 3.28 -21.32
N ILE A 152 17.98 4.22 -21.15
CA ILE A 152 16.81 4.37 -22.03
C ILE A 152 17.24 4.76 -23.44
N VAL A 153 18.13 5.75 -23.57
CA VAL A 153 18.76 6.15 -24.86
C VAL A 153 19.44 4.95 -25.53
N ALA A 154 20.15 4.13 -24.74
CA ALA A 154 20.85 2.95 -25.24
C ALA A 154 19.90 1.90 -25.82
N LEU A 155 18.82 1.58 -25.10
CA LEU A 155 17.81 0.62 -25.57
C LEU A 155 17.11 1.14 -26.83
N THR A 156 16.69 2.41 -26.89
CA THR A 156 16.03 2.92 -28.10
C THR A 156 16.96 2.96 -29.31
N SER A 157 18.24 3.29 -29.11
CA SER A 157 19.22 3.38 -30.20
C SER A 157 19.58 1.99 -30.74
N GLY A 158 19.86 1.03 -29.85
CA GLY A 158 20.22 -0.35 -30.23
C GLY A 158 19.05 -1.18 -30.78
N LEU A 159 17.81 -0.82 -30.44
CA LEU A 159 16.60 -1.39 -31.05
C LEU A 159 16.18 -0.69 -32.35
N GLY A 160 16.90 0.36 -32.78
CA GLY A 160 16.61 1.09 -34.02
C GLY A 160 15.29 1.86 -34.01
N LEU A 161 14.79 2.28 -32.83
CA LEU A 161 13.49 2.93 -32.70
C LEU A 161 13.55 4.41 -33.13
N THR A 162 12.76 4.77 -34.13
CA THR A 162 12.65 6.13 -34.67
C THR A 162 11.60 6.96 -33.94
N ALA A 163 11.86 8.25 -33.75
CA ALA A 163 10.95 9.15 -33.03
C ALA A 163 9.67 9.49 -33.81
N SER A 164 8.57 9.61 -33.07
CA SER A 164 7.37 10.33 -33.51
C SER A 164 7.66 11.84 -33.54
N THR A 165 6.96 12.58 -34.40
CA THR A 165 7.23 14.00 -34.71
C THR A 165 7.02 14.97 -33.55
N ASP A 166 6.33 14.57 -32.48
CA ASP A 166 5.87 15.45 -31.38
C ASP A 166 6.47 15.09 -30.00
N ALA A 167 7.76 14.77 -29.96
CA ALA A 167 8.46 14.25 -28.78
C ALA A 167 8.32 15.12 -27.51
N THR A 168 8.55 16.44 -27.60
CA THR A 168 8.60 17.33 -26.42
C THR A 168 7.24 17.48 -25.74
N ASN A 169 6.17 17.69 -26.52
CA ASN A 169 4.80 17.80 -26.00
C ASN A 169 4.32 16.47 -25.39
N THR A 170 4.77 15.35 -25.95
CA THR A 170 4.45 14.00 -25.46
C THR A 170 5.00 13.77 -24.04
N LEU A 171 6.24 14.18 -23.75
CA LEU A 171 6.89 13.89 -22.46
C LEU A 171 6.19 14.55 -21.27
N GLY A 172 5.70 15.78 -21.42
CA GLY A 172 4.95 16.48 -20.36
C GLY A 172 3.62 15.81 -19.98
N THR A 173 3.10 14.92 -20.83
CA THR A 173 1.90 14.12 -20.53
C THR A 173 2.23 12.92 -19.61
N TYR A 174 3.47 12.42 -19.66
CA TYR A 174 3.89 11.22 -18.93
C TYR A 174 4.72 11.51 -17.68
N TYR A 175 5.52 12.58 -17.68
CA TYR A 175 6.52 12.84 -16.64
C TYR A 175 6.35 14.23 -15.99
N THR A 176 6.18 14.23 -14.68
CA THR A 176 6.19 15.44 -13.84
C THR A 176 7.56 16.12 -13.83
N ASP A 177 8.63 15.34 -14.03
CA ASP A 177 10.03 15.78 -14.13
C ASP A 177 10.55 15.83 -15.57
N ALA A 178 9.67 15.96 -16.59
CA ALA A 178 10.06 16.01 -18.00
C ALA A 178 11.17 17.05 -18.29
N ASN A 179 11.15 18.19 -17.59
CA ASN A 179 12.16 19.26 -17.72
C ASN A 179 13.57 18.86 -17.24
N ALA A 180 13.72 17.78 -16.47
CA ALA A 180 15.01 17.23 -16.06
C ALA A 180 15.66 16.34 -17.13
N ILE A 181 14.95 16.01 -18.21
CA ILE A 181 15.47 15.18 -19.31
C ILE A 181 16.45 16.02 -20.15
N PRO A 182 17.72 15.60 -20.28
CA PRO A 182 18.68 16.31 -21.12
C PRO A 182 18.22 16.40 -22.58
N SER A 183 18.49 17.54 -23.23
CA SER A 183 18.07 17.81 -24.62
C SER A 183 18.48 16.72 -25.62
N TYR A 184 19.68 16.14 -25.47
CA TYR A 184 20.15 15.04 -26.32
C TYR A 184 19.30 13.76 -26.22
N ALA A 185 18.58 13.57 -25.11
CA ALA A 185 17.81 12.37 -24.80
C ALA A 185 16.31 12.52 -25.06
N VAL A 186 15.79 13.73 -25.21
CA VAL A 186 14.34 14.02 -25.36
C VAL A 186 13.66 13.10 -26.37
N ASN A 187 14.20 13.04 -27.59
CA ASN A 187 13.62 12.21 -28.66
C ASN A 187 13.65 10.72 -28.29
N ASN A 188 14.79 10.21 -27.81
CA ASN A 188 14.91 8.82 -27.38
C ASN A 188 13.95 8.47 -26.24
N VAL A 189 13.85 9.30 -25.21
CA VAL A 189 12.96 9.05 -24.07
C VAL A 189 11.50 9.10 -24.52
N ALA A 190 11.13 10.05 -25.38
CA ALA A 190 9.77 10.11 -25.93
C ALA A 190 9.45 8.84 -26.73
N THR A 191 10.35 8.41 -27.62
CA THR A 191 10.23 7.14 -28.36
C THR A 191 10.11 5.95 -27.42
N ALA A 192 10.96 5.84 -26.39
CA ALA A 192 10.91 4.77 -25.39
C ALA A 192 9.57 4.71 -24.65
N THR A 193 9.01 5.89 -24.34
CA THR A 193 7.76 6.05 -23.58
C THR A 193 6.56 5.63 -24.43
N GLN A 194 6.47 6.16 -25.65
CA GLN A 194 5.48 5.71 -26.65
C GLN A 194 5.67 4.22 -27.00
N ALA A 195 6.88 3.69 -26.83
CA ALA A 195 7.23 2.31 -27.06
C ALA A 195 7.00 1.38 -25.84
N ASN A 196 6.46 1.86 -24.73
CA ASN A 196 6.27 1.10 -23.48
C ASN A 196 7.55 0.48 -22.92
N LEU A 197 8.72 1.03 -23.25
CA LEU A 197 10.02 0.55 -22.78
C LEU A 197 10.41 1.06 -21.40
N VAL A 198 9.89 2.24 -21.02
CA VAL A 198 10.23 2.87 -19.75
C VAL A 198 9.44 2.23 -18.62
N VAL A 199 10.10 1.92 -17.51
CA VAL A 199 9.45 1.43 -16.29
C VAL A 199 9.90 2.30 -15.12
N ASN A 200 8.93 2.85 -14.39
CA ASN A 200 9.16 3.83 -13.32
C ASN A 200 8.53 3.39 -12.01
N TYR A 201 9.36 3.30 -10.97
CA TYR A 201 8.97 2.92 -9.61
C TYR A 201 9.56 3.94 -8.61
N PRO A 202 8.87 4.28 -7.50
CA PRO A 202 7.49 3.87 -7.16
C PRO A 202 6.40 4.68 -7.87
N ASN A 203 6.73 5.83 -8.45
CA ASN A 203 5.79 6.68 -9.16
C ASN A 203 6.02 6.57 -10.67
N VAL A 204 5.03 6.06 -11.42
CA VAL A 204 5.11 5.89 -12.87
C VAL A 204 5.38 7.21 -13.62
N SER A 205 4.91 8.34 -13.07
CA SER A 205 5.04 9.68 -13.65
C SER A 205 6.27 10.47 -13.18
N VAL A 206 7.28 9.80 -12.61
CA VAL A 206 8.58 10.40 -12.26
C VAL A 206 9.69 9.54 -12.86
N LEU A 207 10.45 10.11 -13.79
CA LEU A 207 11.51 9.39 -14.51
C LEU A 207 12.81 9.31 -13.70
N ASN A 208 13.19 10.37 -13.01
CA ASN A 208 14.50 10.57 -12.36
C ASN A 208 15.68 10.36 -13.34
N PRO A 209 15.75 11.09 -14.47
CA PRO A 209 16.64 10.78 -15.60
C PRO A 209 18.13 10.73 -15.26
N LEU A 210 18.57 11.55 -14.30
CA LEU A 210 19.98 11.70 -13.93
C LEU A 210 20.43 10.75 -12.80
N VAL A 211 19.50 10.02 -12.17
CA VAL A 211 19.82 9.08 -11.09
C VAL A 211 20.45 7.80 -11.68
N PRO A 212 21.47 7.21 -11.01
CA PRO A 212 22.00 5.90 -11.37
C PRO A 212 20.91 4.82 -11.47
N LEU A 213 20.91 4.07 -12.57
CA LEU A 213 19.96 2.99 -12.80
C LEU A 213 20.22 1.83 -11.83
N THR A 214 19.17 1.37 -11.14
CA THR A 214 19.25 0.18 -10.28
C THR A 214 19.17 -1.13 -11.07
N ARG A 215 19.64 -2.25 -10.49
CA ARG A 215 19.53 -3.59 -11.10
C ARG A 215 18.08 -4.03 -11.35
N ALA A 216 17.14 -3.62 -10.51
CA ALA A 216 15.71 -3.86 -10.70
C ALA A 216 15.15 -3.07 -11.89
N GLU A 217 15.47 -1.78 -12.01
CA GLU A 217 15.06 -0.97 -13.16
C GLU A 217 15.71 -1.44 -14.46
N ALA A 218 16.98 -1.81 -14.44
CA ALA A 218 17.66 -2.39 -15.61
C ALA A 218 16.92 -3.64 -16.11
N ALA A 219 16.58 -4.57 -15.20
CA ALA A 219 15.78 -5.74 -15.53
C ALA A 219 14.40 -5.37 -16.10
N ALA A 220 13.71 -4.39 -15.52
CA ALA A 220 12.39 -3.97 -15.99
C ALA A 220 12.43 -3.39 -17.43
N HIS A 221 13.39 -2.51 -17.73
CA HIS A 221 13.54 -1.92 -19.07
C HIS A 221 14.00 -2.96 -20.11
N LEU A 222 14.93 -3.86 -19.75
CA LEU A 222 15.36 -4.97 -20.60
C LEU A 222 14.20 -5.92 -20.90
N TYR A 223 13.34 -6.21 -19.92
CA TYR A 223 12.15 -7.02 -20.12
C TYR A 223 11.21 -6.37 -21.14
N GLN A 224 10.89 -5.08 -21.01
CA GLN A 224 10.03 -4.39 -21.98
C GLN A 224 10.66 -4.36 -23.39
N ALA A 225 11.97 -4.19 -23.50
CA ALA A 225 12.69 -4.28 -24.77
C ALA A 225 12.52 -5.66 -25.44
N LEU A 226 12.64 -6.76 -24.68
CA LEU A 226 12.39 -8.10 -25.21
C LEU A 226 10.92 -8.35 -25.56
N VAL A 227 9.98 -7.78 -24.81
CA VAL A 227 8.55 -7.79 -25.16
C VAL A 227 8.30 -7.08 -26.48
N ARG A 228 8.93 -5.92 -26.72
CA ARG A 228 8.80 -5.18 -27.98
C ARG A 228 9.43 -5.89 -29.17
N LEU A 229 10.42 -6.74 -28.95
CA LEU A 229 10.97 -7.67 -29.97
C LEU A 229 10.13 -8.96 -30.14
N GLY A 230 9.06 -9.16 -29.37
CA GLY A 230 8.26 -10.39 -29.39
C GLY A 230 8.97 -11.63 -28.80
N GLN A 231 10.12 -11.43 -28.14
CA GLN A 231 10.95 -12.51 -27.58
C GLN A 231 10.46 -12.95 -26.17
N VAL A 232 9.67 -12.11 -25.52
CA VAL A 232 9.05 -12.38 -24.21
C VAL A 232 7.59 -11.92 -24.27
N GLN A 233 6.70 -12.64 -23.57
CA GLN A 233 5.29 -12.24 -23.49
C GLN A 233 5.15 -10.97 -22.64
N PRO A 234 4.25 -10.02 -23.00
CA PRO A 234 3.93 -8.89 -22.12
C PRO A 234 3.51 -9.39 -20.73
N LEU A 235 3.86 -8.65 -19.67
CA LEU A 235 3.25 -8.95 -18.36
C LEU A 235 1.73 -8.77 -18.48
N PRO A 236 0.92 -9.71 -17.97
CA PRO A 236 -0.53 -9.54 -17.90
C PRO A 236 -0.91 -8.25 -17.18
N ASN A 237 -2.02 -7.61 -17.59
CA ASN A 237 -2.50 -6.38 -16.95
C ASN A 237 -2.71 -6.55 -15.44
N ASN A 238 -3.03 -7.77 -15.01
CA ASN A 238 -3.39 -8.13 -13.64
C ASN A 238 -2.19 -8.44 -12.72
N VAL A 239 -0.97 -8.09 -13.14
CA VAL A 239 0.25 -8.20 -12.35
C VAL A 239 0.65 -6.80 -11.90
N ALA A 240 0.82 -6.57 -10.59
CA ALA A 240 1.11 -5.24 -10.04
C ALA A 240 2.31 -4.54 -10.72
N ALA A 241 3.35 -5.29 -11.08
CA ALA A 241 4.51 -4.78 -11.80
C ALA A 241 4.18 -4.12 -13.16
N ALA A 242 3.03 -4.45 -13.78
CA ALA A 242 2.61 -3.90 -15.05
C ALA A 242 2.15 -2.44 -14.97
N SER A 243 1.73 -1.94 -13.79
CA SER A 243 1.31 -0.54 -13.60
C SER A 243 2.47 0.46 -13.65
N TYR A 244 3.71 -0.02 -13.42
CA TYR A 244 4.92 0.80 -13.48
C TYR A 244 5.43 1.02 -14.92
N ILE A 245 4.83 0.37 -15.93
CA ILE A 245 5.24 0.51 -17.34
C ILE A 245 4.64 1.81 -17.90
N VAL A 246 5.49 2.77 -18.24
CA VAL A 246 5.06 4.10 -18.68
C VAL A 246 4.49 4.06 -20.08
N GLY A 247 3.48 4.90 -20.34
CA GLY A 247 2.81 4.98 -21.62
C GLY A 247 1.99 3.73 -21.96
N ARG A 248 1.93 2.73 -21.07
CA ARG A 248 1.05 1.57 -21.19
C ARG A 248 -0.38 2.07 -21.00
N THR A 249 -0.94 2.61 -22.07
CA THR A 249 -2.38 2.51 -22.27
C THR A 249 -2.72 1.03 -22.08
N THR A 250 -3.63 0.74 -21.15
CA THR A 250 -4.32 -0.54 -21.17
C THR A 250 -4.92 -0.64 -22.55
N ALA A 251 -4.34 -1.48 -23.41
CA ALA A 251 -4.75 -1.60 -24.79
C ALA A 251 -6.16 -2.17 -24.81
N SER A 252 -7.14 -1.28 -24.73
CA SER A 252 -8.52 -1.51 -25.06
C SER A 252 -8.56 -1.78 -26.56
N THR A 253 -8.28 -3.04 -26.92
CA THR A 253 -8.95 -3.68 -28.04
C THR A 253 -10.43 -3.30 -27.92
N PRO A 254 -11.07 -2.77 -28.98
CA PRO A 254 -12.39 -2.19 -28.87
C PRO A 254 -13.34 -3.23 -28.24
N THR A 255 -14.07 -2.80 -27.19
CA THR A 255 -14.87 -3.61 -26.24
C THR A 255 -14.13 -4.25 -25.05
N ASN A 256 -13.53 -3.45 -24.15
CA ASN A 256 -13.66 -3.74 -22.71
C ASN A 256 -13.44 -2.50 -21.81
N THR A 257 -14.49 -2.03 -21.14
CA THR A 257 -14.46 -0.99 -20.10
C THR A 257 -13.97 -1.57 -18.77
N ASP A 258 -13.35 -0.77 -17.90
CA ASP A 258 -13.02 -1.20 -16.52
C ASP A 258 -14.28 -1.41 -15.68
N ILE A 259 -14.17 -2.07 -14.53
CA ILE A 259 -15.30 -2.41 -13.63
C ILE A 259 -16.14 -1.17 -13.26
N VAL A 260 -15.51 -0.03 -13.00
CA VAL A 260 -16.24 1.19 -12.62
C VAL A 260 -16.94 1.80 -13.84
N SER A 261 -16.32 1.75 -15.02
CA SER A 261 -16.92 2.18 -16.29
C SER A 261 -18.05 1.25 -16.77
N VAL A 262 -17.90 -0.07 -16.62
CA VAL A 262 -18.97 -1.07 -16.87
C VAL A 262 -20.14 -0.79 -15.93
N ALA A 263 -19.87 -0.62 -14.63
CA ALA A 263 -20.90 -0.28 -13.67
C ALA A 263 -21.57 1.07 -13.97
N ALA A 264 -20.82 2.09 -14.40
CA ALA A 264 -21.34 3.42 -14.72
C ALA A 264 -22.14 3.47 -16.03
N SER A 265 -21.87 2.56 -16.97
CA SER A 265 -22.64 2.40 -18.21
C SER A 265 -23.95 1.62 -18.02
N SER A 266 -24.10 0.90 -16.90
CA SER A 266 -25.29 0.11 -16.57
C SER A 266 -26.31 0.91 -15.79
N SER A 267 -27.57 0.89 -16.25
CA SER A 267 -28.72 1.42 -15.52
C SER A 267 -28.99 0.72 -14.18
N SER A 268 -28.40 -0.47 -13.95
CA SER A 268 -28.61 -1.28 -12.74
C SER A 268 -27.67 -0.94 -11.58
N PHE A 269 -26.59 -0.17 -11.80
CA PHE A 269 -25.54 0.08 -10.79
C PHE A 269 -25.31 1.58 -10.48
N THR A 270 -26.29 2.43 -10.76
CA THR A 270 -26.18 3.89 -10.54
C THR A 270 -26.00 4.26 -9.06
N THR A 271 -26.65 3.53 -8.15
CA THR A 271 -26.46 3.72 -6.70
C THR A 271 -25.05 3.28 -6.25
N LEU A 272 -24.60 2.11 -6.72
CA LEU A 272 -23.26 1.58 -6.40
C LEU A 272 -22.14 2.54 -6.84
N THR A 273 -22.23 3.05 -8.08
CA THR A 273 -21.22 3.95 -8.64
C THR A 273 -21.20 5.33 -7.97
N SER A 274 -22.35 5.82 -7.50
CA SER A 274 -22.40 7.01 -6.63
C SER A 274 -21.68 6.77 -5.30
N LEU A 275 -21.95 5.65 -4.64
CA LEU A 275 -21.32 5.29 -3.36
C LEU A 275 -19.80 5.06 -3.49
N LEU A 276 -19.33 4.42 -4.57
CA LEU A 276 -17.91 4.24 -4.87
C LEU A 276 -17.16 5.58 -5.04
N LYS A 277 -17.80 6.58 -5.65
CA LYS A 277 -17.25 7.95 -5.78
C LYS A 277 -17.19 8.65 -4.43
N THR A 278 -18.27 8.64 -3.63
CA THR A 278 -18.30 9.23 -2.28
C THR A 278 -17.29 8.58 -1.32
N ALA A 279 -17.09 7.27 -1.45
CA ALA A 279 -16.08 6.55 -0.70
C ALA A 279 -14.63 6.88 -1.14
N GLY A 280 -14.42 7.33 -2.39
CA GLY A 280 -13.08 7.43 -2.99
C GLY A 280 -12.48 6.08 -3.37
N LEU A 281 -13.33 5.06 -3.58
CA LEU A 281 -12.94 3.72 -4.00
C LEU A 281 -12.98 3.53 -5.52
N ALA A 282 -13.59 4.46 -6.26
CA ALA A 282 -13.64 4.42 -7.73
C ALA A 282 -12.22 4.32 -8.34
N ASP A 283 -11.32 5.21 -7.94
CA ASP A 283 -9.94 5.26 -8.46
C ASP A 283 -9.15 3.99 -8.14
N ILE A 284 -9.47 3.31 -7.04
CA ILE A 284 -8.87 2.03 -6.61
C ILE A 284 -9.42 0.88 -7.47
N LEU A 285 -10.73 0.83 -7.73
CA LEU A 285 -11.35 -0.17 -8.59
C LEU A 285 -11.18 0.11 -10.10
N GLN A 286 -10.57 1.24 -10.46
CA GLN A 286 -10.05 1.53 -11.80
C GLN A 286 -8.58 1.10 -11.98
N GLN A 287 -7.86 0.79 -10.90
CA GLN A 287 -6.51 0.23 -11.02
C GLN A 287 -6.55 -1.13 -11.74
N PRO A 288 -5.42 -1.60 -12.31
CA PRO A 288 -5.35 -2.95 -12.85
C PRO A 288 -5.66 -4.00 -11.77
N GLY A 289 -6.37 -5.07 -12.16
CA GLY A 289 -6.91 -6.07 -11.23
C GLY A 289 -6.06 -7.34 -11.07
N PRO A 290 -6.66 -8.54 -11.02
CA PRO A 290 -8.05 -8.84 -11.33
C PRO A 290 -8.92 -8.66 -10.08
N TYR A 291 -10.11 -8.09 -10.26
CA TYR A 291 -11.11 -8.03 -9.19
C TYR A 291 -12.33 -8.87 -9.55
N THR A 292 -12.91 -9.52 -8.57
CA THR A 292 -14.26 -10.07 -8.64
C THR A 292 -15.13 -9.21 -7.75
N VAL A 293 -16.09 -8.50 -8.35
CA VAL A 293 -17.00 -7.60 -7.63
C VAL A 293 -18.41 -8.17 -7.64
N PHE A 294 -18.91 -8.51 -6.46
CA PHE A 294 -20.31 -8.88 -6.29
C PHE A 294 -21.13 -7.60 -6.16
N ALA A 295 -21.58 -7.03 -7.28
CA ALA A 295 -22.21 -5.70 -7.34
C ALA A 295 -23.70 -5.76 -6.99
N PRO A 296 -24.18 -5.09 -5.93
CA PRO A 296 -25.61 -4.98 -5.67
C PRO A 296 -26.26 -4.08 -6.71
N THR A 297 -27.40 -4.50 -7.26
CA THR A 297 -28.18 -3.66 -8.16
C THR A 297 -28.94 -2.56 -7.42
N ASN A 298 -29.50 -1.61 -8.15
CA ASN A 298 -30.37 -0.58 -7.61
C ASN A 298 -31.55 -1.16 -6.80
N GLU A 299 -32.11 -2.30 -7.22
CA GLU A 299 -33.16 -3.02 -6.49
C GLU A 299 -32.64 -3.58 -5.16
N ALA A 300 -31.39 -4.08 -5.13
CA ALA A 300 -30.73 -4.55 -3.92
C ALA A 300 -30.51 -3.41 -2.90
N PHE A 301 -30.19 -2.20 -3.37
CA PHE A 301 -30.12 -1.00 -2.53
C PHE A 301 -31.51 -0.49 -2.12
N ALA A 302 -32.52 -0.57 -2.99
CA ALA A 302 -33.90 -0.19 -2.68
C ALA A 302 -34.59 -1.13 -1.68
N ALA A 303 -34.12 -2.38 -1.57
CA ALA A 303 -34.55 -3.35 -0.56
C ALA A 303 -33.98 -3.07 0.85
N LEU A 304 -32.99 -2.18 0.98
CA LEU A 304 -32.56 -1.68 2.29
C LEU A 304 -33.58 -0.66 2.84
N PRO A 305 -33.77 -0.56 4.16
CA PRO A 305 -34.54 0.53 4.76
C PRO A 305 -33.96 1.88 4.33
N GLN A 306 -34.79 2.82 3.86
CA GLN A 306 -34.32 4.09 3.29
C GLN A 306 -33.38 4.88 4.23
N GLU A 307 -33.66 4.86 5.53
CA GLU A 307 -32.79 5.46 6.57
C GLU A 307 -31.38 4.87 6.58
N THR A 308 -31.24 3.57 6.29
CA THR A 308 -29.93 2.89 6.23
C THR A 308 -29.12 3.40 5.04
N LEU A 309 -29.75 3.53 3.86
CA LEU A 309 -29.07 4.05 2.67
C LEU A 309 -28.68 5.52 2.84
N GLN A 310 -29.57 6.35 3.40
CA GLN A 310 -29.26 7.75 3.72
C GLN A 310 -28.12 7.87 4.73
N ARG A 311 -28.11 7.05 5.80
CA ARG A 311 -27.00 6.99 6.76
C ARG A 311 -25.68 6.63 6.09
N LEU A 312 -25.65 5.62 5.22
CA LEU A 312 -24.42 5.23 4.50
C LEU A 312 -23.87 6.33 3.59
N GLN A 313 -24.71 7.26 3.12
CA GLN A 313 -24.29 8.41 2.32
C GLN A 313 -23.78 9.61 3.15
N GLN A 314 -24.01 9.63 4.48
CA GLN A 314 -23.54 10.72 5.34
C GLN A 314 -22.00 10.68 5.52
N PRO A 315 -21.29 11.83 5.47
CA PRO A 315 -19.84 11.88 5.64
C PRO A 315 -19.34 11.23 6.93
N GLU A 316 -20.12 11.34 8.01
CA GLU A 316 -19.84 10.75 9.33
C GLU A 316 -19.79 9.21 9.33
N ASN A 317 -20.33 8.56 8.29
CA ASN A 317 -20.37 7.10 8.15
C ASN A 317 -19.48 6.61 6.98
N ARG A 318 -18.62 7.48 6.42
CA ARG A 318 -17.78 7.17 5.24
C ARG A 318 -16.87 5.95 5.45
N GLU A 319 -16.32 5.75 6.65
CA GLU A 319 -15.49 4.57 6.96
C GLU A 319 -16.32 3.27 6.94
N ILE A 320 -17.57 3.31 7.43
CA ILE A 320 -18.51 2.18 7.36
C ILE A 320 -18.88 1.90 5.90
N LEU A 321 -19.09 2.94 5.09
CA LEU A 321 -19.33 2.80 3.66
C LEU A 321 -18.14 2.17 2.93
N ILE A 322 -16.91 2.64 3.18
CA ILE A 322 -15.68 2.08 2.61
C ILE A 322 -15.57 0.59 2.95
N LYS A 323 -15.79 0.23 4.23
CA LYS A 323 -15.77 -1.15 4.73
C LYS A 323 -16.80 -2.05 4.03
N ILE A 324 -18.04 -1.60 3.91
CA ILE A 324 -19.10 -2.33 3.18
C ILE A 324 -18.72 -2.51 1.72
N LEU A 325 -18.26 -1.45 1.03
CA LEU A 325 -17.90 -1.53 -0.38
C LEU A 325 -16.71 -2.48 -0.62
N ARG A 326 -15.67 -2.45 0.23
CA ARG A 326 -14.53 -3.38 0.17
C ARG A 326 -14.93 -4.84 0.42
N TYR A 327 -15.99 -5.09 1.19
CA TYR A 327 -16.52 -6.43 1.43
C TYR A 327 -17.26 -7.02 0.21
N HIS A 328 -17.63 -6.21 -0.79
CA HIS A 328 -18.16 -6.70 -2.06
C HIS A 328 -17.06 -7.07 -3.07
N VAL A 329 -15.78 -6.79 -2.76
CA VAL A 329 -14.64 -6.96 -3.66
C VAL A 329 -13.76 -8.12 -3.19
N VAL A 330 -13.43 -9.01 -4.10
CA VAL A 330 -12.44 -10.09 -3.91
C VAL A 330 -11.29 -9.87 -4.91
N SER A 331 -10.05 -10.00 -4.45
CA SER A 331 -8.89 -9.99 -5.35
C SER A 331 -8.76 -11.35 -6.04
N GLY A 332 -8.77 -11.35 -7.38
CA GLY A 332 -8.79 -12.55 -8.21
C GLY A 332 -9.84 -12.47 -9.31
N ASP A 333 -9.64 -13.28 -10.36
CA ASP A 333 -10.60 -13.49 -11.45
C ASP A 333 -11.37 -14.79 -11.18
N PHE A 334 -12.60 -14.63 -10.67
CA PHE A 334 -13.50 -15.71 -10.31
C PHE A 334 -14.82 -15.60 -11.09
N ASN A 335 -14.76 -15.92 -12.39
CA ASN A 335 -15.96 -16.20 -13.19
C ASN A 335 -16.78 -17.35 -12.58
N ALA A 336 -18.05 -17.46 -12.98
CA ALA A 336 -19.02 -18.41 -12.42
C ALA A 336 -18.60 -19.89 -12.50
N ASP A 337 -17.78 -20.25 -13.47
CA ASP A 337 -17.17 -21.58 -13.65
C ASP A 337 -15.98 -21.83 -12.71
N LYS A 338 -15.30 -20.75 -12.27
CA LYS A 338 -14.19 -20.78 -11.30
C LYS A 338 -14.67 -20.65 -9.85
N LEU A 339 -15.92 -20.24 -9.62
CA LEU A 339 -16.51 -20.14 -8.30
C LEU A 339 -16.83 -21.56 -7.77
N VAL A 340 -16.21 -21.90 -6.65
CA VAL A 340 -16.45 -23.16 -5.92
C VAL A 340 -17.14 -22.88 -4.58
N ALA A 341 -17.88 -23.86 -4.07
CA ALA A 341 -18.48 -23.75 -2.74
C ALA A 341 -17.40 -23.68 -1.65
N GLY A 342 -17.44 -22.66 -0.79
CA GLY A 342 -16.37 -22.38 0.16
C GLY A 342 -16.31 -20.92 0.58
N ASN A 343 -15.17 -20.49 1.12
CA ASN A 343 -14.97 -19.11 1.58
C ASN A 343 -13.98 -18.35 0.68
N LEU A 344 -14.36 -17.18 0.19
CA LEU A 344 -13.48 -16.24 -0.53
C LEU A 344 -13.08 -15.08 0.38
N LYS A 345 -11.79 -14.72 0.39
CA LYS A 345 -11.29 -13.58 1.18
C LYS A 345 -11.57 -12.26 0.44
N THR A 346 -12.26 -11.33 1.08
CA THR A 346 -12.51 -9.99 0.52
C THR A 346 -11.32 -9.05 0.70
N VAL A 347 -11.37 -7.92 0.00
CA VAL A 347 -10.43 -6.79 0.19
C VAL A 347 -10.60 -6.12 1.57
N GLU A 348 -11.74 -6.33 2.25
CA GLU A 348 -11.93 -5.96 3.66
C GLU A 348 -11.32 -6.99 4.64
N GLY A 349 -10.94 -8.18 4.15
CA GLY A 349 -10.28 -9.24 4.93
C GLY A 349 -11.23 -10.26 5.55
N LEU A 350 -12.51 -9.93 5.74
CA LEU A 350 -13.55 -10.88 6.15
C LEU A 350 -13.97 -11.81 4.99
N PRO A 351 -14.35 -13.07 5.25
CA PRO A 351 -14.69 -14.02 4.19
C PRO A 351 -16.14 -13.90 3.71
N LEU A 352 -16.36 -14.09 2.40
CA LEU A 352 -17.67 -14.36 1.80
C LEU A 352 -17.86 -15.87 1.64
N ASN A 353 -19.01 -16.40 2.05
CA ASN A 353 -19.35 -17.80 1.86
C ASN A 353 -20.08 -18.00 0.51
N VAL A 354 -19.40 -18.62 -0.45
CA VAL A 354 -19.96 -18.97 -1.76
C VAL A 354 -20.65 -20.33 -1.68
N LYS A 355 -21.86 -20.41 -2.24
CA LYS A 355 -22.66 -21.63 -2.40
C LYS A 355 -22.99 -21.77 -3.89
N VAL A 356 -22.70 -22.93 -4.46
CA VAL A 356 -22.98 -23.24 -5.87
C VAL A 356 -23.94 -24.42 -5.92
N ASN A 357 -25.14 -24.21 -6.45
CA ASN A 357 -26.13 -25.28 -6.59
C ASN A 357 -26.07 -25.88 -8.00
N GLY A 358 -25.36 -27.01 -8.13
CA GLY A 358 -25.14 -27.70 -9.40
C GLY A 358 -26.40 -28.22 -10.10
N GLY A 359 -27.56 -28.26 -9.40
CA GLY A 359 -28.84 -28.63 -10.01
C GLY A 359 -29.56 -27.48 -10.74
N SER A 360 -29.17 -26.22 -10.50
CA SER A 360 -29.84 -25.03 -11.05
C SER A 360 -28.89 -23.98 -11.64
N ASN A 361 -27.58 -24.24 -11.64
CA ASN A 361 -26.52 -23.25 -11.94
C ASN A 361 -26.61 -21.96 -11.10
N GLN A 362 -27.32 -21.99 -9.97
CA GLN A 362 -27.53 -20.83 -9.13
C GLN A 362 -26.38 -20.66 -8.14
N ILE A 363 -25.76 -19.49 -8.19
CA ILE A 363 -24.67 -19.09 -7.28
C ILE A 363 -25.26 -18.13 -6.24
N ALA A 364 -24.95 -18.39 -4.97
CA ALA A 364 -25.27 -17.50 -3.87
C ALA A 364 -24.00 -17.15 -3.08
N VAL A 365 -23.96 -15.93 -2.56
CA VAL A 365 -22.85 -15.38 -1.77
C VAL A 365 -23.43 -14.86 -0.46
N ASN A 366 -23.06 -15.51 0.64
CA ASN A 366 -23.73 -15.44 1.93
C ASN A 366 -25.23 -15.79 1.80
N ASN A 367 -26.08 -14.76 1.76
CA ASN A 367 -27.53 -14.83 1.58
C ASN A 367 -28.00 -14.13 0.28
N ALA A 368 -27.11 -13.44 -0.43
CA ALA A 368 -27.41 -12.80 -1.71
C ALA A 368 -27.35 -13.83 -2.84
N SER A 369 -28.30 -13.79 -3.77
CA SER A 369 -28.25 -14.57 -5.01
C SER A 369 -27.59 -13.76 -6.12
N VAL A 370 -26.71 -14.40 -6.89
CA VAL A 370 -26.20 -13.84 -8.15
C VAL A 370 -27.33 -13.92 -9.18
N ILE A 371 -27.76 -12.76 -9.67
CA ILE A 371 -28.85 -12.62 -10.65
C ILE A 371 -28.34 -12.42 -12.08
N GLN A 372 -27.11 -11.89 -12.24
CA GLN A 372 -26.42 -11.84 -13.52
C GLN A 372 -24.92 -12.09 -13.29
N PRO A 373 -24.41 -13.31 -13.53
CA PRO A 373 -22.99 -13.61 -13.45
C PRO A 373 -22.22 -13.11 -14.68
N ASN A 374 -20.89 -13.11 -14.59
CA ASN A 374 -19.97 -12.96 -15.72
C ASN A 374 -20.17 -11.67 -16.55
N ILE A 375 -20.39 -10.54 -15.88
CA ILE A 375 -20.32 -9.23 -16.54
C ILE A 375 -18.82 -8.87 -16.62
N GLU A 376 -18.21 -9.19 -17.76
CA GLU A 376 -16.79 -9.00 -18.03
C GLU A 376 -16.37 -7.51 -18.04
N ALA A 377 -15.16 -7.23 -17.54
CA ALA A 377 -14.54 -5.92 -17.52
C ALA A 377 -13.02 -6.01 -17.75
N SER A 378 -12.37 -4.92 -18.16
CA SER A 378 -10.94 -4.92 -18.52
C SER A 378 -9.98 -5.23 -17.37
N ASN A 379 -10.44 -5.05 -16.12
CA ASN A 379 -9.69 -5.31 -14.89
C ASN A 379 -10.38 -6.33 -13.96
N GLY A 380 -11.33 -7.13 -14.46
CA GLY A 380 -11.94 -8.23 -13.71
C GLY A 380 -13.37 -8.56 -14.13
N VAL A 381 -14.16 -9.13 -13.21
CA VAL A 381 -15.54 -9.55 -13.45
C VAL A 381 -16.50 -8.97 -12.41
N ILE A 382 -17.70 -8.60 -12.86
CA ILE A 382 -18.82 -8.22 -12.01
C ILE A 382 -19.84 -9.36 -12.00
N HIS A 383 -20.30 -9.74 -10.80
CA HIS A 383 -21.47 -10.59 -10.59
C HIS A 383 -22.57 -9.74 -9.95
N ALA A 384 -23.65 -9.47 -10.68
CA ALA A 384 -24.77 -8.72 -10.13
C ALA A 384 -25.50 -9.54 -9.07
N ILE A 385 -25.74 -8.96 -7.89
CA ILE A 385 -26.42 -9.61 -6.77
C ILE A 385 -27.68 -8.84 -6.33
N ASN A 386 -28.65 -9.56 -5.78
CA ASN A 386 -29.95 -9.03 -5.37
C ASN A 386 -30.01 -8.47 -3.93
N GLN A 387 -28.91 -8.46 -3.19
CA GLN A 387 -28.82 -7.93 -1.82
C GLN A 387 -27.47 -7.25 -1.60
N VAL A 388 -27.41 -6.25 -0.71
CA VAL A 388 -26.14 -5.66 -0.26
C VAL A 388 -25.48 -6.60 0.75
N LEU A 389 -24.21 -6.95 0.51
CA LEU A 389 -23.39 -7.76 1.42
C LEU A 389 -22.92 -6.89 2.59
N ILE A 390 -23.27 -7.33 3.80
CA ILE A 390 -22.95 -6.61 5.04
C ILE A 390 -21.91 -7.45 5.81
N PRO A 391 -20.76 -6.88 6.20
CA PRO A 391 -19.82 -7.55 7.10
C PRO A 391 -20.49 -7.94 8.43
N SER A 392 -20.14 -9.09 9.01
CA SER A 392 -20.74 -9.56 10.27
C SER A 392 -20.43 -8.66 11.48
N ASP A 393 -19.38 -7.84 11.39
CA ASP A 393 -19.01 -6.83 12.38
C ASP A 393 -19.61 -5.43 12.10
N VAL A 394 -20.44 -5.29 11.06
CA VAL A 394 -21.19 -4.07 10.74
C VAL A 394 -22.68 -4.27 11.02
N SER A 395 -23.16 -3.70 12.12
CA SER A 395 -24.60 -3.73 12.46
C SER A 395 -25.40 -2.66 11.71
N LEU A 396 -26.00 -3.04 10.57
CA LEU A 396 -26.96 -2.19 9.84
C LEU A 396 -28.41 -2.25 10.36
N LYS A 397 -28.66 -2.81 11.55
CA LYS A 397 -29.99 -2.71 12.16
C LYS A 397 -30.39 -1.23 12.30
N THR A 398 -31.68 -0.95 12.13
CA THR A 398 -32.32 0.29 12.55
C THR A 398 -32.18 0.42 14.06
N GLN A 399 -31.04 0.96 14.48
CA GLN A 399 -30.82 1.46 15.82
C GLN A 399 -31.70 2.69 15.98
N ASN A 400 -32.91 2.49 16.51
CA ASN A 400 -33.71 3.56 17.10
C ASN A 400 -32.86 4.24 18.18
N GLY A 401 -32.21 5.37 17.86
CA GLY A 401 -31.42 6.16 18.81
C GLY A 401 -30.27 5.42 19.52
N GLY A 402 -29.82 4.26 19.01
CA GLY A 402 -28.72 3.47 19.57
C GLY A 402 -27.36 4.08 19.24
N ASP A 403 -27.07 5.21 19.86
CA ASP A 403 -25.85 5.99 19.72
C ASP A 403 -24.72 5.25 20.44
N ASP A 404 -23.82 4.60 19.69
CA ASP A 404 -22.85 3.63 20.20
C ASP A 404 -21.92 4.26 21.26
N ILE A 405 -21.96 3.72 22.49
CA ILE A 405 -21.30 4.31 23.65
C ILE A 405 -19.80 4.02 23.56
N THR A 406 -19.05 4.99 23.04
CA THR A 406 -17.58 4.95 22.98
C THR A 406 -17.02 6.05 23.88
N PRO A 407 -16.69 5.77 25.15
CA PRO A 407 -16.13 6.76 26.06
C PRO A 407 -14.88 7.42 25.49
N GLY A 408 -14.79 8.74 25.64
CA GLY A 408 -13.66 9.54 25.15
C GLY A 408 -13.82 10.07 23.73
N ARG A 409 -14.86 9.67 22.98
CA ARG A 409 -15.07 10.17 21.60
C ARG A 409 -15.36 11.67 21.56
N ALA A 410 -15.06 12.33 20.44
CA ALA A 410 -15.42 13.74 20.23
C ALA A 410 -16.92 13.91 19.95
N THR A 411 -17.61 14.81 20.66
CA THR A 411 -19.04 15.11 20.48
C THR A 411 -19.20 16.41 19.70
N ARG A 412 -20.05 16.39 18.66
CA ARG A 412 -20.32 17.52 17.72
C ARG A 412 -19.13 18.49 17.52
N GLY A 413 -17.92 17.95 17.27
CA GLY A 413 -16.70 18.72 16.97
C GLY A 413 -15.91 19.27 18.17
N VAL A 414 -16.17 18.83 19.39
CA VAL A 414 -15.35 19.09 20.60
C VAL A 414 -14.82 17.75 21.12
N SER A 415 -13.52 17.66 21.40
CA SER A 415 -12.90 16.47 22.00
C SER A 415 -13.33 16.27 23.45
N SER A 416 -13.08 15.06 23.98
CA SER A 416 -13.10 14.88 25.43
C SER A 416 -11.95 15.68 26.06
N TYR A 417 -12.13 16.14 27.29
CA TYR A 417 -11.13 16.95 27.98
C TYR A 417 -11.17 16.77 29.50
N ILE A 418 -10.04 17.05 30.14
CA ILE A 418 -9.93 17.26 31.59
C ILE A 418 -9.42 18.69 31.83
N GLY A 419 -9.97 19.39 32.80
CA GLY A 419 -9.72 20.81 33.00
C GLY A 419 -9.83 21.28 34.43
N VAL A 420 -9.42 22.53 34.62
CA VAL A 420 -9.43 23.22 35.90
C VAL A 420 -9.95 24.65 35.72
N GLY A 421 -10.58 25.18 36.77
CA GLY A 421 -11.25 26.47 36.72
C GLY A 421 -11.64 26.99 38.09
N GLY A 422 -12.34 28.12 38.09
CA GLY A 422 -13.01 28.67 39.28
C GLY A 422 -14.50 28.42 39.20
N ASN A 423 -15.11 28.13 40.35
CA ASN A 423 -16.55 28.25 40.58
C ASN A 423 -16.84 29.62 41.20
N ILE A 424 -17.91 30.26 40.74
CA ILE A 424 -18.44 31.50 41.31
C ILE A 424 -19.87 31.21 41.75
N GLY A 425 -20.04 31.09 43.05
CA GLY A 425 -21.34 30.98 43.71
C GLY A 425 -22.30 32.13 43.41
N LEU A 426 -23.58 31.81 43.24
CA LEU A 426 -24.66 32.75 42.91
C LEU A 426 -25.85 32.69 43.91
N GLY A 427 -25.84 31.75 44.85
CA GLY A 427 -26.87 31.54 45.87
C GLY A 427 -26.98 30.06 46.27
N GLY A 428 -27.44 29.80 47.49
CA GLY A 428 -27.36 28.48 48.15
C GLY A 428 -26.30 28.45 49.26
N ASP A 429 -26.10 27.27 49.86
CA ASP A 429 -25.27 27.11 51.08
C ASP A 429 -24.09 26.11 50.95
N SER A 430 -24.00 25.27 49.91
CA SER A 430 -22.84 24.38 49.68
C SER A 430 -21.66 25.07 48.98
N ALA A 431 -20.53 24.38 48.84
CA ALA A 431 -19.37 24.86 48.08
C ALA A 431 -19.66 25.20 46.60
N LEU A 432 -20.79 24.76 46.03
CA LEU A 432 -21.25 25.19 44.70
C LEU A 432 -21.79 26.63 44.71
N ALA A 433 -22.35 27.07 45.82
CA ALA A 433 -22.86 28.42 46.07
C ALA A 433 -21.78 29.41 46.53
N GLU A 434 -20.50 29.00 46.54
CA GLU A 434 -19.36 29.80 46.97
C GLU A 434 -18.25 29.96 45.89
N GLY A 435 -17.29 30.85 46.17
CA GLY A 435 -16.14 31.15 45.31
C GLY A 435 -14.98 30.16 45.47
N ASN A 436 -15.04 29.02 44.78
CA ASN A 436 -14.17 27.86 45.01
C ASN A 436 -13.34 27.43 43.78
N PHE A 437 -12.36 26.55 43.98
CA PHE A 437 -11.61 25.92 42.87
C PHE A 437 -12.37 24.71 42.33
N ALA A 438 -12.34 24.46 41.02
CA ALA A 438 -13.00 23.32 40.41
C ALA A 438 -12.07 22.53 39.47
N ALA A 439 -12.14 21.19 39.57
CA ALA A 439 -11.65 20.29 38.53
C ALA A 439 -12.84 19.69 37.80
N PHE A 440 -12.80 19.67 36.48
CA PHE A 440 -13.92 19.23 35.65
C PHE A 440 -13.44 18.43 34.45
N SER A 441 -14.38 17.73 33.80
CA SER A 441 -14.08 17.01 32.57
C SER A 441 -15.29 16.97 31.65
N LYS A 442 -15.05 16.58 30.41
CA LYS A 442 -16.06 16.18 29.43
C LYS A 442 -15.62 14.85 28.86
N ILE A 443 -16.45 13.83 29.01
CA ILE A 443 -16.26 12.50 28.43
C ILE A 443 -17.39 12.29 27.45
N GLY A 444 -17.09 12.40 26.15
CA GLY A 444 -18.05 12.06 25.11
C GLY A 444 -18.40 10.58 25.18
N LEU A 445 -19.69 10.28 25.23
CA LEU A 445 -20.22 8.93 25.16
C LEU A 445 -20.69 8.62 23.74
N THR A 446 -21.42 9.55 23.12
CA THR A 446 -22.12 9.34 21.85
C THR A 446 -21.87 10.51 20.89
N ARG A 447 -22.59 10.67 19.77
CA ARG A 447 -22.41 11.84 18.87
C ARG A 447 -22.81 13.16 19.52
N ASN A 448 -23.76 13.11 20.44
CA ASN A 448 -24.37 14.27 21.09
C ASN A 448 -24.57 14.11 22.61
N ILE A 449 -24.22 12.98 23.23
CA ILE A 449 -24.25 12.79 24.69
C ILE A 449 -22.81 12.73 25.23
N SER A 450 -22.57 13.47 26.30
CA SER A 450 -21.36 13.40 27.13
C SER A 450 -21.75 13.22 28.61
N VAL A 451 -20.84 12.70 29.44
CA VAL A 451 -20.87 12.93 30.90
C VAL A 451 -19.87 14.04 31.20
N ARG A 452 -20.20 14.95 32.12
CA ARG A 452 -19.30 16.05 32.51
C ARG A 452 -19.01 16.05 34.01
N PRO A 453 -18.33 15.03 34.56
CA PRO A 453 -18.08 14.99 35.99
C PRO A 453 -17.11 16.09 36.41
N SER A 454 -17.43 16.76 37.52
CA SER A 454 -16.61 17.80 38.13
C SER A 454 -16.67 17.74 39.66
N ALA A 455 -15.63 18.21 40.32
CA ALA A 455 -15.58 18.42 41.76
C ALA A 455 -15.26 19.90 42.03
N VAL A 456 -16.06 20.53 42.88
CA VAL A 456 -15.81 21.87 43.42
C VAL A 456 -15.24 21.69 44.83
N PHE A 457 -14.06 22.24 45.05
CA PHE A 457 -13.29 22.12 46.28
C PHE A 457 -13.44 23.41 47.10
N GLY A 458 -14.36 23.37 48.07
CA GLY A 458 -14.44 24.30 49.20
C GLY A 458 -14.13 23.58 50.51
N ASP A 459 -14.62 24.11 51.63
CA ASP A 459 -14.53 23.44 52.93
C ASP A 459 -15.32 22.13 52.93
N ASP A 460 -16.51 22.11 52.31
CA ASP A 460 -17.35 20.92 52.08
C ASP A 460 -17.44 20.60 50.57
N PRO A 461 -16.60 19.68 50.03
CA PRO A 461 -16.51 19.47 48.59
C PRO A 461 -17.77 18.83 47.99
N ILE A 462 -18.14 19.29 46.80
CA ILE A 462 -19.32 18.80 46.08
C ILE A 462 -18.94 18.25 44.70
N VAL A 463 -19.44 17.05 44.38
CA VAL A 463 -19.19 16.32 43.14
C VAL A 463 -20.44 16.36 42.27
N LEU A 464 -20.31 16.88 41.05
CA LEU A 464 -21.37 16.99 40.06
C LEU A 464 -21.17 15.92 38.99
N VAL A 465 -22.21 15.18 38.63
CA VAL A 465 -22.17 14.16 37.55
C VAL A 465 -23.36 14.33 36.58
N PRO A 466 -23.41 15.43 35.80
CA PRO A 466 -24.41 15.62 34.76
C PRO A 466 -24.12 14.79 33.51
N ILE A 467 -25.17 14.19 32.95
CA ILE A 467 -25.22 13.71 31.56
C ILE A 467 -25.72 14.87 30.71
N SER A 468 -24.91 15.33 29.75
CA SER A 468 -25.20 16.48 28.90
C SER A 468 -25.47 16.10 27.45
N PHE A 469 -26.51 16.68 26.86
CA PHE A 469 -26.74 16.75 25.43
C PHE A 469 -26.01 17.95 24.82
N ASP A 470 -24.97 17.67 24.04
CA ASP A 470 -24.20 18.64 23.27
C ASP A 470 -24.98 19.08 22.03
N LEU A 471 -25.22 20.38 21.88
CA LEU A 471 -25.97 20.98 20.78
C LEU A 471 -25.07 21.25 19.56
N SER A 472 -25.68 21.45 18.39
CA SER A 472 -24.95 21.74 17.15
C SER A 472 -24.14 23.03 17.25
N GLN A 473 -22.89 23.01 16.78
CA GLN A 473 -22.03 24.19 16.77
C GLN A 473 -22.67 25.34 16.00
N ARG A 474 -22.61 26.54 16.58
CA ARG A 474 -22.93 27.79 15.88
C ARG A 474 -21.63 28.53 15.61
N GLY A 475 -21.22 28.56 14.34
CA GLY A 475 -20.15 29.47 13.90
C GLY A 475 -20.69 30.89 13.86
N SER A 476 -20.08 31.80 14.63
CA SER A 476 -20.30 33.23 14.40
C SER A 476 -19.49 33.66 13.16
N GLY A 477 -19.97 34.65 12.41
CA GLY A 477 -19.29 35.16 11.21
C GLY A 477 -17.95 35.87 11.47
N GLN A 478 -17.40 35.72 12.67
CA GLN A 478 -16.19 36.38 13.21
C GLN A 478 -15.23 35.35 13.84
N GLY A 479 -15.22 34.11 13.37
CA GLY A 479 -14.05 33.21 13.50
C GLY A 479 -13.95 32.32 14.75
N PHE A 480 -14.99 32.22 15.59
CA PHE A 480 -15.01 31.33 16.75
C PHE A 480 -16.15 30.30 16.68
N ASN A 481 -15.82 29.03 16.94
CA ASN A 481 -16.80 27.96 17.06
C ASN A 481 -17.25 27.83 18.51
N ILE A 482 -18.57 27.82 18.74
CA ILE A 482 -19.16 27.63 20.07
C ILE A 482 -20.04 26.38 20.03
N ALA A 483 -19.83 25.48 21.00
CA ALA A 483 -20.60 24.26 21.20
C ALA A 483 -21.40 24.35 22.52
N PRO A 484 -22.66 24.79 22.47
CA PRO A 484 -23.51 24.85 23.65
C PRO A 484 -23.98 23.45 24.08
N TYR A 485 -24.33 23.28 25.35
CA TYR A 485 -24.88 22.03 25.90
C TYR A 485 -25.88 22.30 27.03
N ILE A 486 -26.73 21.30 27.27
CA ILE A 486 -27.61 21.22 28.44
C ILE A 486 -27.55 19.81 29.00
N GLY A 487 -27.61 19.65 30.32
CA GLY A 487 -27.52 18.36 30.98
C GLY A 487 -28.27 18.32 32.30
N ALA A 488 -28.47 17.10 32.78
CA ALA A 488 -29.05 16.80 34.07
C ALA A 488 -28.33 15.61 34.70
N GLY A 489 -28.35 15.49 36.02
CA GLY A 489 -27.74 14.38 36.73
C GLY A 489 -27.89 14.53 38.23
N VAL A 490 -26.82 14.20 38.95
CA VAL A 490 -26.75 14.32 40.41
C VAL A 490 -25.65 15.28 40.84
N ALA A 491 -25.88 15.95 41.96
CA ALA A 491 -24.86 16.56 42.79
C ALA A 491 -24.74 15.74 44.08
N ILE A 492 -23.52 15.54 44.57
CA ILE A 492 -23.22 14.73 45.76
C ILE A 492 -22.33 15.58 46.64
N GLU A 493 -22.83 15.96 47.81
CA GLU A 493 -22.01 16.60 48.84
C GLU A 493 -21.19 15.55 49.59
N THR A 494 -19.98 15.91 50.01
CA THR A 494 -19.03 14.98 50.66
C THR A 494 -18.64 15.39 52.07
N SER A 495 -19.45 16.28 52.67
CA SER A 495 -19.43 16.71 54.06
C SER A 495 -19.86 15.58 55.02
N ASP A 496 -19.84 15.85 56.33
CA ASP A 496 -20.23 14.89 57.37
C ASP A 496 -21.73 14.47 57.26
N ASP A 497 -22.58 15.32 56.67
CA ASP A 497 -24.00 15.08 56.36
C ASP A 497 -24.21 14.89 54.83
N ALA A 498 -23.54 13.88 54.26
CA ALA A 498 -23.45 13.67 52.81
C ALA A 498 -24.81 13.47 52.09
N ASP A 499 -25.25 14.50 51.36
CA ASP A 499 -26.50 14.52 50.61
C ASP A 499 -26.36 14.32 49.08
N VAL A 500 -27.45 13.87 48.45
CA VAL A 500 -27.53 13.63 46.99
C VAL A 500 -28.72 14.35 46.37
N ALA A 501 -28.42 15.40 45.61
CA ALA A 501 -29.39 16.27 44.96
C ALA A 501 -29.57 15.96 43.46
N PHE A 502 -30.73 16.37 42.92
CA PHE A 502 -30.87 16.53 41.47
C PHE A 502 -30.02 17.71 40.99
N LEU A 503 -29.44 17.60 39.80
CA LEU A 503 -28.61 18.63 39.19
C LEU A 503 -29.12 18.99 37.79
N LEU A 504 -29.23 20.29 37.52
CA LEU A 504 -29.28 20.84 36.15
C LEU A 504 -27.95 21.53 35.82
N SER A 505 -27.47 21.33 34.60
CA SER A 505 -26.23 21.93 34.10
C SER A 505 -26.43 22.47 32.69
N GLY A 506 -25.84 23.61 32.36
CA GLY A 506 -25.88 24.15 31.01
C GLY A 506 -24.71 25.08 30.75
N GLY A 507 -24.17 25.06 29.52
CA GLY A 507 -22.96 25.81 29.25
C GLY A 507 -22.54 25.85 27.78
N VAL A 508 -21.31 26.31 27.58
CA VAL A 508 -20.66 26.44 26.27
C VAL A 508 -19.21 25.95 26.34
N ASP A 509 -18.83 25.11 25.38
CA ASP A 509 -17.43 24.81 25.08
C ASP A 509 -16.98 25.70 23.90
N VAL A 510 -15.79 26.31 24.01
CA VAL A 510 -15.16 27.12 22.96
C VAL A 510 -13.75 26.57 22.69
N PRO A 511 -13.57 25.76 21.64
CA PRO A 511 -12.26 25.22 21.28
C PRO A 511 -11.27 26.33 20.91
N LEU A 512 -10.15 26.41 21.63
CA LEU A 512 -9.07 27.37 21.39
C LEU A 512 -8.00 26.82 20.42
N GLY A 513 -8.17 25.57 19.97
CA GLY A 513 -7.28 24.87 19.05
C GLY A 513 -7.41 23.37 19.22
N ARG A 514 -6.42 22.60 18.75
CA ARG A 514 -6.45 21.12 18.84
C ARG A 514 -6.27 20.60 20.28
N ARG A 515 -5.60 21.36 21.16
CA ARG A 515 -5.19 20.90 22.50
C ARG A 515 -5.98 21.49 23.67
N PHE A 516 -6.68 22.61 23.47
CA PHE A 516 -7.31 23.35 24.55
C PHE A 516 -8.74 23.77 24.21
N THR A 517 -9.61 23.72 25.20
CA THR A 517 -11.01 24.15 25.14
C THR A 517 -11.31 25.04 26.33
N LEU A 518 -11.79 26.26 26.10
CA LEU A 518 -12.38 27.08 27.16
C LEU A 518 -13.79 26.56 27.45
N THR A 519 -14.19 26.48 28.71
CA THR A 519 -15.56 26.13 29.09
C THR A 519 -16.15 27.14 30.06
N GLY A 520 -17.45 27.38 29.92
CA GLY A 520 -18.25 28.11 30.89
C GLY A 520 -19.59 27.41 31.10
N SER A 521 -20.01 27.25 32.35
CA SER A 521 -21.20 26.49 32.73
C SER A 521 -21.90 27.09 33.94
N VAL A 522 -23.23 26.98 33.95
CA VAL A 522 -24.07 27.20 35.13
C VAL A 522 -24.55 25.84 35.60
N ASN A 523 -24.43 25.58 36.90
CA ASN A 523 -24.85 24.35 37.55
C ASN A 523 -25.79 24.72 38.69
N ALA A 524 -26.94 24.06 38.76
CA ALA A 524 -27.97 24.27 39.78
C ALA A 524 -28.30 22.93 40.43
N ALA A 525 -27.87 22.75 41.68
CA ALA A 525 -28.19 21.58 42.51
C ALA A 525 -29.43 21.88 43.36
N PHE A 526 -30.32 20.91 43.51
CA PHE A 526 -31.52 21.00 44.32
C PHE A 526 -31.34 20.12 45.57
N LEU A 527 -30.59 20.65 46.54
CA LEU A 527 -30.40 20.11 47.89
C LEU A 527 -31.62 20.53 48.75
N ASP A 528 -31.44 20.78 50.04
CA ASP A 528 -32.46 21.42 50.88
C ASP A 528 -32.84 22.82 50.35
N ASP A 529 -31.85 23.58 49.87
CA ASP A 529 -32.01 24.80 49.07
C ASP A 529 -31.47 24.62 47.64
N THR A 530 -31.72 25.62 46.77
CA THR A 530 -31.25 25.58 45.37
C THR A 530 -29.92 26.28 45.21
N ASP A 531 -28.87 25.49 45.07
CA ASP A 531 -27.48 25.92 45.03
C ASP A 531 -27.01 26.14 43.60
N VAL A 532 -26.53 27.35 43.29
CA VAL A 532 -26.19 27.75 41.92
C VAL A 532 -24.75 28.25 41.82
N GLY A 533 -23.96 27.62 40.94
CA GLY A 533 -22.57 27.97 40.67
C GLY A 533 -22.29 28.21 39.19
N LEU A 534 -21.58 29.30 38.87
CA LEU A 534 -21.01 29.58 37.57
C LEU A 534 -19.55 29.10 37.52
N MET A 535 -19.28 28.01 36.82
CA MET A 535 -17.92 27.47 36.63
C MET A 535 -17.32 27.94 35.31
N LEU A 536 -16.10 28.49 35.37
CA LEU A 536 -15.31 28.99 34.24
C LEU A 536 -13.90 28.39 34.27
N GLY A 537 -13.41 27.85 33.15
CA GLY A 537 -12.07 27.25 33.13
C GLY A 537 -11.55 26.81 31.76
N ILE A 538 -10.41 26.11 31.78
CA ILE A 538 -9.73 25.58 30.60
C ILE A 538 -9.51 24.07 30.72
N GLY A 539 -9.88 23.35 29.66
CA GLY A 539 -9.65 21.91 29.50
C GLY A 539 -8.51 21.61 28.52
N TYR A 540 -7.75 20.56 28.81
CA TYR A 540 -6.81 19.91 27.90
C TYR A 540 -7.50 18.74 27.19
N ASN A 541 -7.49 18.76 25.86
CA ASN A 541 -8.17 17.79 25.02
C ASN A 541 -7.37 16.47 24.90
N PHE A 542 -8.07 15.34 24.93
CA PHE A 542 -7.51 14.00 24.67
C PHE A 542 -8.33 13.21 23.64
#